data_AF-A0A4Y2HHI5-F1
#
_entry.id   AF-A0A4Y2HHI5-F1
#
_cell.length_a   1.000
_cell.length_b   1.000
_cell.length_c   1.000
_cell.angle_alpha   90.00
_cell.angle_beta   90.00
_cell.angle_gamma   90.00
#
_symmetry.space_group_name_H-M   'P 1'
#
loop_
_entity.id
_entity.type
_entity.pdbx_description
1 polymer ?
#
loop_
_entity_poly.entity_id
_entity_poly.type
_entity_poly.pdbx_seq_one_letter_code
_entity_poly.pdbx_strand_id
1 'polypeptide(L)'
;PSSTAVVCIKHFSSQFIIKEDRIVRDDGSELIVPRKIWKLTNDAYPSIFPNQPSYLSHEPSTSRKSPSERITALKMRDEQNFAEWCTNDTVNSFEIFQETYAKKLGDGWLNIRTDNFVLCYRLDINQCPSIVVSMKIYKDLTVEIWHDSVLLKAKSYHFILGEHNKCDRWTKFDSLLSWLAAFKPNDVKPNEKVENAIHLIKDAYSQQDDNDKTLFFSVIIEQLKLTLSSKHIYSTEFLLLAAKFYFCYPAAYSFIRSSKILILPHPVYIKKLSNALKGPSSVSNNNHIMYLQKRNEMLSPHEKLICLLIDEIYVNPGLNYKGGKLLGKAENANQQANTIQAFMITSLFSKYKEIVALFPMKNQTADDLYCQTLKVLQMLNDCKYNVLCLISDNNRINRNMFTQMCQGNLLNCISNPVQPENKLFFLFDTVHLIKSVRNNWFNEKTLGQVLCFPSPDNSSKISLAKLQDLKDIYETEK
;
A
#
# COMPACT_ATOMS: atom_id res chain seq x y z
N PRO A 1 -56.54 88.23 21.97
CA PRO A 1 -55.30 89.06 21.95
C PRO A 1 -55.27 89.92 20.68
N SER A 2 -55.04 91.23 20.79
CA SER A 2 -54.82 92.10 19.62
C SER A 2 -53.44 91.81 18.99
N SER A 3 -53.24 92.16 17.72
CA SER A 3 -51.94 92.04 17.01
C SER A 3 -50.82 92.90 17.61
N THR A 4 -51.14 93.72 18.61
CA THR A 4 -50.22 94.61 19.33
C THR A 4 -49.93 94.16 20.77
N ALA A 5 -50.54 93.06 21.23
CA ALA A 5 -50.29 92.53 22.56
C ALA A 5 -48.96 91.77 22.60
N VAL A 6 -47.98 92.30 23.34
CA VAL A 6 -46.66 91.67 23.54
C VAL A 6 -46.48 91.26 25.00
N VAL A 7 -45.92 90.07 25.23
CA VAL A 7 -45.54 89.56 26.56
C VAL A 7 -44.03 89.57 26.69
N CYS A 8 -43.53 89.97 27.86
CA CYS A 8 -42.09 90.05 28.07
C CYS A 8 -41.44 88.66 28.23
N ILE A 9 -40.13 88.59 28.06
CA ILE A 9 -39.34 87.37 28.10
C ILE A 9 -39.46 86.55 29.40
N LYS A 10 -39.89 87.18 30.51
CA LYS A 10 -40.15 86.51 31.80
C LYS A 10 -41.29 85.51 31.74
N HIS A 11 -42.14 85.56 30.70
CA HIS A 11 -43.23 84.63 30.50
C HIS A 11 -42.83 83.34 29.76
N PHE A 12 -41.59 83.25 29.29
CA PHE A 12 -41.08 82.11 28.53
C PHE A 12 -40.07 81.32 29.36
N SER A 13 -40.09 79.99 29.24
CA SER A 13 -39.05 79.14 29.82
C SER A 13 -37.68 79.43 29.18
N SER A 14 -36.62 79.27 29.97
CA SER A 14 -35.24 79.52 29.54
C SER A 14 -34.84 78.74 28.30
N GLN A 15 -35.42 77.55 28.09
CA GLN A 15 -35.18 76.71 26.92
C GLN A 15 -35.60 77.35 25.58
N PHE A 16 -36.54 78.30 25.61
CA PHE A 16 -37.02 79.00 24.42
C PHE A 16 -36.26 80.31 24.15
N ILE A 17 -35.33 80.70 25.04
CA ILE A 17 -34.59 81.95 24.97
C ILE A 17 -33.21 81.71 24.36
N ILE A 18 -33.00 82.21 23.15
CA ILE A 18 -31.72 82.17 22.43
C ILE A 18 -30.89 83.39 22.86
N LYS A 19 -29.90 83.14 23.73
CA LYS A 19 -28.96 84.16 24.24
C LYS A 19 -27.66 84.25 23.43
N GLU A 20 -27.34 83.21 22.66
CA GLU A 20 -26.06 83.06 21.97
C GLU A 20 -26.32 82.54 20.55
N ASP A 21 -25.54 83.01 19.59
CA ASP A 21 -25.44 82.40 18.28
C ASP A 21 -24.27 81.41 18.28
N ARG A 22 -24.52 80.19 17.82
CA ARG A 22 -23.52 79.14 17.68
C ARG A 22 -23.30 78.86 16.20
N ILE A 23 -22.06 78.98 15.75
CA ILE A 23 -21.65 78.63 14.39
C ILE A 23 -20.53 77.62 14.52
N VAL A 24 -20.72 76.42 13.96
CA VAL A 24 -19.68 75.39 13.89
C VAL A 24 -18.77 75.73 12.70
N ARG A 25 -17.47 75.86 12.93
CA ARG A 25 -16.46 76.07 11.88
C ARG A 25 -16.11 74.74 11.21
N ASP A 26 -15.49 74.80 10.03
CA ASP A 26 -15.12 73.61 9.24
C ASP A 26 -14.14 72.66 9.96
N ASP A 27 -13.44 73.15 10.99
CA ASP A 27 -12.54 72.37 11.85
C ASP A 27 -13.24 71.69 13.05
N GLY A 28 -14.57 71.82 13.15
CA GLY A 28 -15.38 71.26 14.24
C GLY A 28 -15.41 72.11 15.51
N SER A 29 -14.74 73.27 15.56
CA SER A 29 -14.79 74.18 16.70
C SER A 29 -16.05 75.07 16.69
N GLU A 30 -16.70 75.23 17.85
CA GLU A 30 -17.88 76.10 17.99
C GLU A 30 -17.48 77.55 18.28
N LEU A 31 -17.89 78.48 17.42
CA LEU A 31 -17.86 79.90 17.69
C LEU A 31 -19.17 80.31 18.38
N ILE A 32 -19.07 80.69 19.65
CA ILE A 32 -20.20 81.15 20.45
C ILE A 32 -20.15 82.67 20.57
N VAL A 33 -21.14 83.36 20.01
CA VAL A 33 -21.25 84.83 20.09
C VAL A 33 -22.48 85.19 20.92
N PRO A 34 -22.32 85.85 22.08
CA PRO A 34 -23.47 86.30 22.87
C PRO A 34 -24.25 87.37 22.11
N ARG A 35 -25.57 87.20 22.03
CA ARG A 35 -26.47 88.15 21.36
C ARG A 35 -26.68 89.37 22.24
N LYS A 36 -26.55 90.55 21.64
CA LYS A 36 -26.92 91.82 22.29
C LYS A 36 -28.44 91.96 22.50
N ILE A 37 -29.24 91.31 21.67
CA ILE A 37 -30.71 91.22 21.79
C ILE A 37 -31.11 89.74 21.74
N TRP A 38 -31.68 89.24 22.83
CA TRP A 38 -32.14 87.86 22.94
C TRP A 38 -33.34 87.61 22.01
N LYS A 39 -33.40 86.43 21.42
CA LYS A 39 -34.52 86.01 20.56
C LYS A 39 -35.23 84.81 21.18
N LEU A 40 -36.47 84.59 20.76
CA LEU A 40 -37.19 83.36 21.08
C LEU A 40 -37.00 82.35 19.94
N THR A 41 -37.07 81.05 20.25
CA THR A 41 -37.18 80.00 19.24
C THR A 41 -38.51 80.14 18.48
N ASN A 42 -38.60 79.65 17.25
CA ASN A 42 -39.81 79.79 16.43
C ASN A 42 -41.05 79.08 17.01
N ASP A 43 -40.84 78.10 17.88
CA ASP A 43 -41.85 77.31 18.59
C ASP A 43 -42.12 77.81 20.02
N ALA A 44 -41.53 78.95 20.41
CA ALA A 44 -41.68 79.49 21.76
C ALA A 44 -43.12 79.92 22.05
N TYR A 45 -43.63 79.50 23.20
CA TYR A 45 -44.92 79.93 23.73
C TYR A 45 -44.80 80.40 25.19
N PRO A 46 -45.62 81.37 25.63
CA PRO A 46 -45.59 81.82 27.02
C PRO A 46 -46.18 80.74 27.93
N SER A 47 -45.41 80.29 28.92
CA SER A 47 -45.82 79.23 29.85
C SER A 47 -45.69 79.62 31.33
N ILE A 48 -45.22 80.84 31.62
CA ILE A 48 -45.00 81.37 32.98
C ILE A 48 -45.85 82.64 33.17
N PHE A 49 -46.75 82.66 34.15
CA PHE A 49 -47.65 83.79 34.44
C PHE A 49 -47.67 84.12 35.95
N PRO A 50 -46.74 84.97 36.43
CA PRO A 50 -46.44 85.12 37.87
C PRO A 50 -47.57 85.71 38.74
N ASN A 51 -48.58 86.35 38.13
CA ASN A 51 -49.74 86.95 38.83
C ASN A 51 -51.06 86.23 38.51
N GLN A 52 -50.99 85.01 37.98
CA GLN A 52 -52.14 84.17 37.66
C GLN A 52 -52.11 82.90 38.51
N PRO A 53 -53.24 82.21 38.71
CA PRO A 53 -53.27 80.93 39.40
C PRO A 53 -52.21 79.96 38.88
N SER A 54 -51.56 79.23 39.78
CA SER A 54 -50.40 78.38 39.48
C SER A 54 -50.67 77.33 38.39
N TYR A 55 -51.90 76.85 38.25
CA TYR A 55 -52.29 75.89 37.21
C TYR A 55 -52.22 76.44 35.78
N LEU A 56 -52.15 77.77 35.59
CA LEU A 56 -51.96 78.39 34.28
C LEU A 56 -50.48 78.52 33.90
N SER A 57 -49.56 78.33 34.85
CA SER A 57 -48.12 78.29 34.59
C SER A 57 -47.62 76.85 34.62
N HIS A 58 -46.90 76.41 33.59
CA HIS A 58 -46.29 75.09 33.56
C HIS A 58 -44.88 75.16 32.97
N GLU A 59 -43.99 74.32 33.50
CA GLU A 59 -42.72 74.08 32.84
C GLU A 59 -42.98 73.22 31.58
N PRO A 60 -42.45 73.63 30.42
CA PRO A 60 -42.55 72.81 29.21
C PRO A 60 -41.87 71.45 29.41
N SER A 61 -42.41 70.39 28.78
CA SER A 61 -41.75 69.09 28.77
C SER A 61 -40.41 69.13 28.03
N THR A 62 -39.43 68.36 28.50
CA THR A 62 -38.17 68.15 27.77
C THR A 62 -38.44 67.57 26.37
N SER A 63 -37.72 68.07 25.37
CA SER A 63 -37.84 67.62 23.98
C SER A 63 -37.68 66.10 23.85
N ARG A 64 -38.62 65.44 23.17
CA ARG A 64 -38.51 64.00 22.86
C ARG A 64 -37.43 63.79 21.80
N LYS A 65 -36.45 62.92 22.10
CA LYS A 65 -35.44 62.45 21.13
C LYS A 65 -36.12 61.93 19.87
N SER A 66 -35.55 62.26 18.71
CA SER A 66 -36.12 61.88 17.41
C SER A 66 -36.15 60.34 17.24
N PRO A 67 -37.09 59.77 16.45
CA PRO A 67 -37.11 58.33 16.16
C PRO A 67 -35.77 57.81 15.62
N SER A 68 -35.09 58.62 14.81
CA SER A 68 -33.78 58.33 14.24
C SER A 68 -32.70 58.17 15.31
N GLU A 69 -32.64 59.08 16.29
CA GLU A 69 -31.70 58.98 17.42
C GLU A 69 -31.95 57.74 18.29
N ARG A 70 -33.22 57.36 18.48
CA ARG A 70 -33.57 56.14 19.23
C ARG A 70 -33.10 54.87 18.51
N ILE A 71 -33.27 54.79 17.19
CA ILE A 71 -32.83 53.64 16.39
C ILE A 71 -31.30 53.54 16.41
N THR A 72 -30.59 54.66 16.25
CA THR A 72 -29.12 54.67 16.30
C THR A 72 -28.57 54.25 17.66
N ALA A 73 -29.17 54.73 18.75
CA ALA A 73 -28.77 54.33 20.11
C ALA A 73 -29.04 52.84 20.40
N LEU A 74 -30.14 52.28 19.87
CA LEU A 74 -30.42 50.84 19.98
C LEU A 74 -29.38 50.02 19.19
N LYS A 75 -29.09 50.40 17.93
CA LYS A 75 -28.06 49.73 17.13
C LYS A 75 -26.69 49.77 17.79
N MET A 76 -26.28 50.92 18.34
CA MET A 76 -25.01 51.04 19.07
C MET A 76 -24.96 50.14 20.31
N ARG A 77 -26.07 50.02 21.05
CA ARG A 77 -26.15 49.11 22.20
C ARG A 77 -26.10 47.64 21.74
N ASP A 78 -26.78 47.29 20.67
CA ASP A 78 -26.77 45.93 20.12
C ASP A 78 -25.37 45.56 19.58
N GLU A 79 -24.69 46.51 18.92
CA GLU A 79 -23.30 46.36 18.48
C GLU A 79 -22.32 46.21 19.66
N GLN A 80 -22.50 47.00 20.73
CA GLN A 80 -21.71 46.87 21.96
C GLN A 80 -21.93 45.51 22.63
N ASN A 81 -23.19 45.10 22.80
CA ASN A 81 -23.54 43.79 23.36
C ASN A 81 -22.96 42.64 22.51
N PHE A 82 -22.99 42.77 21.19
CA PHE A 82 -22.42 41.79 20.28
C PHE A 82 -20.88 41.73 20.36
N ALA A 83 -20.22 42.89 20.47
CA ALA A 83 -18.77 42.95 20.65
C ALA A 83 -18.33 42.36 22.00
N GLU A 84 -19.05 42.68 23.08
CA GLU A 84 -18.84 42.07 24.40
C GLU A 84 -19.04 40.55 24.34
N TRP A 85 -20.10 40.09 23.68
CA TRP A 85 -20.35 38.65 23.48
C TRP A 85 -19.24 37.97 22.68
N CYS A 86 -18.77 38.55 21.57
CA CYS A 86 -17.66 38.00 20.77
C CYS A 86 -16.36 37.91 21.59
N THR A 87 -16.09 38.91 22.42
CA THR A 87 -14.91 38.93 23.29
C THR A 87 -15.00 37.82 24.34
N ASN A 88 -16.19 37.62 24.92
CA ASN A 88 -16.44 36.56 25.89
C ASN A 88 -16.48 35.16 25.26
N ASP A 89 -16.83 35.03 23.99
CA ASP A 89 -16.86 33.76 23.25
C ASP A 89 -15.45 33.29 22.86
N THR A 90 -14.46 34.19 22.81
CA THR A 90 -13.11 33.84 22.33
C THR A 90 -12.29 33.11 23.39
N VAL A 91 -11.66 32.01 22.99
CA VAL A 91 -10.71 31.26 23.82
C VAL A 91 -9.30 31.77 23.51
N ASN A 92 -8.83 32.73 24.30
CA ASN A 92 -7.57 33.43 24.04
C ASN A 92 -6.32 32.59 24.33
N SER A 93 -6.39 31.64 25.26
CA SER A 93 -5.27 30.76 25.60
C SER A 93 -5.75 29.44 26.18
N PHE A 94 -4.86 28.44 26.17
CA PHE A 94 -5.14 27.13 26.77
C PHE A 94 -5.30 27.21 28.28
N GLU A 95 -4.60 28.12 28.96
CA GLU A 95 -4.72 28.34 30.40
C GLU A 95 -6.13 28.82 30.76
N ILE A 96 -6.66 29.80 30.00
CA ILE A 96 -8.03 30.30 30.18
C ILE A 96 -9.03 29.18 29.91
N PHE A 97 -8.81 28.38 28.86
CA PHE A 97 -9.64 27.23 28.56
C PHE A 97 -9.71 26.27 29.75
N GLN A 98 -8.57 25.90 30.32
CA GLN A 98 -8.46 24.98 31.45
C GLN A 98 -9.19 25.45 32.72
N GLU A 99 -9.32 26.75 32.94
CA GLU A 99 -10.01 27.30 34.12
C GLU A 99 -11.54 27.24 34.00
N THR A 100 -12.06 27.22 32.78
CA THR A 100 -13.48 27.53 32.52
C THR A 100 -14.24 26.40 31.82
N TYR A 101 -13.58 25.53 31.04
CA TYR A 101 -14.22 24.44 30.29
C TYR A 101 -15.06 23.50 31.18
N ALA A 102 -14.60 23.26 32.41
CA ALA A 102 -15.25 22.37 33.37
C ALA A 102 -16.69 22.81 33.70
N LYS A 103 -16.97 24.12 33.67
CA LYS A 103 -18.31 24.66 33.93
C LYS A 103 -19.28 24.44 32.77
N LYS A 104 -18.76 24.18 31.56
CA LYS A 104 -19.53 23.95 30.34
C LYS A 104 -19.75 22.46 30.05
N LEU A 105 -19.05 21.57 30.74
CA LEU A 105 -19.27 20.13 30.62
C LEU A 105 -20.61 19.77 31.28
N GLY A 106 -21.53 19.25 30.48
CA GLY A 106 -22.82 18.77 30.97
C GLY A 106 -22.73 17.40 31.66
N ASP A 107 -23.86 16.97 32.23
CA ASP A 107 -23.96 15.67 32.91
C ASP A 107 -23.58 14.50 31.99
N GLY A 108 -22.80 13.57 32.53
CA GLY A 108 -22.33 12.37 31.81
C GLY A 108 -20.98 12.51 31.10
N TRP A 109 -20.36 13.69 31.11
CA TRP A 109 -18.98 13.87 30.66
C TRP A 109 -17.98 13.82 31.82
N LEU A 110 -16.89 13.09 31.60
CA LEU A 110 -15.72 13.06 32.46
C LEU A 110 -14.58 13.85 31.82
N ASN A 111 -13.66 14.34 32.64
CA ASN A 111 -12.51 15.08 32.15
C ASN A 111 -11.21 14.74 32.89
N ILE A 112 -10.08 14.90 32.19
CA ILE A 112 -8.73 14.83 32.75
C ILE A 112 -7.99 16.08 32.26
N ARG A 113 -7.39 16.80 33.21
CA ARG A 113 -6.55 17.98 32.96
C ARG A 113 -5.08 17.61 33.11
N THR A 114 -4.27 18.00 32.13
CA THR A 114 -2.80 17.92 32.18
C THR A 114 -2.19 19.23 31.67
N ASP A 115 -0.89 19.44 31.86
CA ASP A 115 -0.22 20.67 31.38
C ASP A 115 -0.22 20.82 29.85
N ASN A 116 -0.35 19.70 29.12
CA ASN A 116 -0.23 19.66 27.66
C ASN A 116 -1.57 19.51 26.93
N PHE A 117 -2.58 18.95 27.59
CA PHE A 117 -3.89 18.71 26.99
C PHE A 117 -5.01 18.61 28.04
N VAL A 118 -6.23 18.85 27.57
CA VAL A 118 -7.47 18.52 28.28
C VAL A 118 -8.16 17.38 27.53
N LEU A 119 -8.55 16.33 28.24
CA LEU A 119 -9.30 15.21 27.69
C LEU A 119 -10.72 15.25 28.26
N CYS A 120 -11.73 15.27 27.41
CA CYS A 120 -13.14 15.13 27.78
C CYS A 120 -13.69 13.86 27.16
N TYR A 121 -14.39 13.02 27.93
CA TYR A 121 -14.85 11.71 27.44
C TYR A 121 -16.14 11.22 28.12
N ARG A 122 -16.80 10.27 27.46
CA ARG A 122 -17.99 9.57 27.98
C ARG A 122 -17.71 8.07 28.08
N LEU A 123 -18.14 7.45 29.16
CA LEU A 123 -17.98 6.01 29.39
C LEU A 123 -19.29 5.26 29.14
N ASP A 124 -19.16 4.06 28.58
CA ASP A 124 -20.16 3.02 28.65
C ASP A 124 -19.66 1.94 29.62
N ILE A 125 -20.44 1.71 30.67
CA ILE A 125 -20.14 0.77 31.76
C ILE A 125 -21.08 -0.44 31.75
N ASN A 126 -21.93 -0.60 30.72
CA ASN A 126 -22.89 -1.70 30.66
C ASN A 126 -22.20 -3.07 30.45
N GLN A 127 -21.04 -3.09 29.79
CA GLN A 127 -20.21 -4.28 29.57
C GLN A 127 -18.79 -4.05 30.11
N CYS A 128 -17.75 -4.46 29.36
CA CYS A 128 -16.39 -4.04 29.62
C CYS A 128 -16.33 -2.50 29.51
N PRO A 129 -15.92 -1.77 30.57
CA PRO A 129 -15.89 -0.31 30.54
C PRO A 129 -15.12 0.19 29.33
N SER A 130 -15.78 0.98 28.50
CA SER A 130 -15.19 1.50 27.26
C SER A 130 -15.54 2.96 27.08
N ILE A 131 -14.65 3.69 26.42
CA ILE A 131 -14.87 5.09 26.08
C ILE A 131 -15.72 5.13 24.81
N VAL A 132 -16.95 5.63 24.92
CA VAL A 132 -17.86 5.80 23.77
C VAL A 132 -17.32 6.90 22.88
N VAL A 133 -17.04 8.06 23.46
CA VAL A 133 -16.50 9.20 22.73
C VAL A 133 -15.51 9.93 23.61
N SER A 134 -14.42 10.39 23.02
CA SER A 134 -13.47 11.29 23.68
C SER A 134 -13.01 12.38 22.72
N MET A 135 -12.74 13.55 23.27
CA MET A 135 -12.06 14.63 22.58
C MET A 135 -10.88 15.09 23.41
N LYS A 136 -9.73 15.22 22.74
CA LYS A 136 -8.49 15.71 23.33
C LYS A 136 -8.16 17.04 22.71
N ILE A 137 -7.99 18.04 23.57
CA ILE A 137 -7.72 19.43 23.20
C ILE A 137 -6.31 19.75 23.65
N TYR A 138 -5.45 20.06 22.69
CA TYR A 138 -4.03 20.34 22.91
C TYR A 138 -3.78 21.80 23.30
N LYS A 139 -2.56 22.10 23.73
CA LYS A 139 -2.13 23.44 24.13
C LYS A 139 -2.29 24.51 23.04
N ASP A 140 -2.24 24.13 21.78
CA ASP A 140 -2.47 25.03 20.64
C ASP A 140 -3.95 25.14 20.23
N LEU A 141 -4.84 24.60 21.07
CA LEU A 141 -6.29 24.48 20.89
C LEU A 141 -6.72 23.57 19.74
N THR A 142 -5.81 22.76 19.17
CA THR A 142 -6.20 21.73 18.21
C THR A 142 -6.93 20.58 18.89
N VAL A 143 -7.84 19.94 18.15
CA VAL A 143 -8.72 18.89 18.69
C VAL A 143 -8.60 17.60 17.90
N GLU A 144 -8.41 16.50 18.62
CA GLU A 144 -8.56 15.14 18.14
C GLU A 144 -9.76 14.48 18.82
N ILE A 145 -10.51 13.67 18.08
CA ILE A 145 -11.75 13.07 18.56
C ILE A 145 -11.73 11.58 18.25
N TRP A 146 -12.05 10.75 19.24
CA TRP A 146 -12.24 9.32 19.09
C TRP A 146 -13.70 8.95 19.36
N HIS A 147 -14.21 7.99 18.59
CA HIS A 147 -15.53 7.38 18.78
C HIS A 147 -15.37 5.86 18.71
N ASP A 148 -15.83 5.15 19.74
CA ASP A 148 -15.61 3.70 19.94
C ASP A 148 -14.14 3.28 19.71
N SER A 149 -13.19 4.04 20.28
CA SER A 149 -11.74 3.86 20.11
C SER A 149 -11.20 4.05 18.68
N VAL A 150 -12.02 4.57 17.74
CA VAL A 150 -11.59 4.93 16.38
C VAL A 150 -11.35 6.43 16.29
N LEU A 151 -10.15 6.82 15.86
CA LEU A 151 -9.83 8.24 15.61
C LEU A 151 -10.65 8.75 14.42
N LEU A 152 -11.45 9.79 14.64
CA LEU A 152 -12.21 10.43 13.58
C LEU A 152 -11.28 11.26 12.69
N LYS A 153 -11.51 11.19 11.38
CA LYS A 153 -10.80 12.02 10.41
C LYS A 153 -11.18 13.48 10.65
N ALA A 154 -10.19 14.38 10.68
CA ALA A 154 -10.36 15.83 10.87
C ALA A 154 -11.51 16.43 10.03
N LYS A 155 -11.59 16.03 8.75
CA LYS A 155 -12.64 16.47 7.82
C LYS A 155 -14.06 16.23 8.32
N SER A 156 -14.28 15.23 9.18
CA SER A 156 -15.59 14.90 9.72
C SER A 156 -16.15 15.98 10.65
N TYR A 157 -15.30 16.83 11.23
CA TYR A 157 -15.70 17.89 12.17
C TYR A 157 -15.20 19.29 11.78
N HIS A 158 -14.71 19.45 10.54
CA HIS A 158 -14.36 20.76 9.96
C HIS A 158 -15.56 21.72 9.92
N PHE A 159 -16.79 21.22 9.83
CA PHE A 159 -17.99 22.05 9.84
C PHE A 159 -18.19 22.80 11.17
N ILE A 160 -17.54 22.35 12.26
CA ILE A 160 -17.53 23.01 13.57
C ILE A 160 -16.24 23.81 13.76
N LEU A 161 -15.08 23.15 13.59
CA LEU A 161 -13.78 23.74 13.97
C LEU A 161 -13.10 24.54 12.86
N GLY A 162 -13.55 24.41 11.62
CA GLY A 162 -12.87 24.94 10.43
C GLY A 162 -11.66 24.10 10.00
N GLU A 163 -10.95 24.56 8.97
CA GLU A 163 -9.84 23.83 8.35
C GLU A 163 -8.65 23.56 9.29
N HIS A 164 -8.46 24.42 10.29
CA HIS A 164 -7.34 24.32 11.24
C HIS A 164 -7.64 23.42 12.45
N ASN A 165 -8.86 22.87 12.57
CA ASN A 165 -9.27 22.03 13.70
C ASN A 165 -9.04 22.66 15.08
N LYS A 166 -9.15 23.99 15.17
CA LYS A 166 -8.92 24.75 16.40
C LYS A 166 -10.21 25.11 17.11
N CYS A 167 -10.25 24.84 18.40
CA CYS A 167 -11.30 25.24 19.33
C CYS A 167 -10.97 26.62 19.93
N ASP A 168 -10.97 27.65 19.10
CA ASP A 168 -10.68 29.05 19.43
C ASP A 168 -11.90 29.84 19.97
N ARG A 169 -13.06 29.20 20.04
CA ARG A 169 -14.32 29.80 20.53
C ARG A 169 -15.10 28.84 21.41
N TRP A 170 -15.79 29.39 22.41
CA TRP A 170 -16.67 28.63 23.29
C TRP A 170 -17.89 28.07 22.55
N THR A 171 -18.43 28.82 21.59
CA THR A 171 -19.49 28.33 20.70
C THR A 171 -19.08 27.08 19.92
N LYS A 172 -17.82 26.99 19.47
CA LYS A 172 -17.29 25.78 18.84
C LYS A 172 -17.21 24.62 19.82
N PHE A 173 -16.76 24.88 21.04
CA PHE A 173 -16.70 23.88 22.11
C PHE A 173 -18.09 23.34 22.48
N ASP A 174 -19.07 24.23 22.67
CA ASP A 174 -20.44 23.87 23.01
C ASP A 174 -21.10 23.09 21.86
N SER A 175 -20.87 23.51 20.62
CA SER A 175 -21.35 22.81 19.42
C SER A 175 -20.73 21.41 19.30
N LEU A 176 -19.43 21.28 19.62
CA LEU A 176 -18.73 19.98 19.68
C LEU A 176 -19.34 19.08 20.73
N LEU A 177 -19.54 19.56 21.96
CA LEU A 177 -20.16 18.79 23.03
C LEU A 177 -21.55 18.30 22.64
N SER A 178 -22.37 19.19 22.07
CA SER A 178 -23.72 18.84 21.61
C SER A 178 -23.69 17.80 20.48
N TRP A 179 -22.75 17.94 19.54
CA TRP A 179 -22.61 17.01 18.43
C TRP A 179 -22.12 15.64 18.90
N LEU A 180 -21.10 15.59 19.77
CA LEU A 180 -20.57 14.35 20.34
C LEU A 180 -21.53 13.68 21.32
N ALA A 181 -22.41 14.45 21.97
CA ALA A 181 -23.45 13.90 22.84
C ALA A 181 -24.46 13.04 22.06
N ALA A 182 -24.69 13.35 20.78
CA ALA A 182 -25.60 12.61 19.91
C ALA A 182 -25.06 11.25 19.46
N PHE A 183 -23.77 10.97 19.65
CA PHE A 183 -23.13 9.74 19.21
C PHE A 183 -23.61 8.57 20.07
N LYS A 184 -23.99 7.47 19.42
CA LYS A 184 -24.34 6.22 20.09
C LYS A 184 -23.18 5.22 19.98
N PRO A 185 -23.12 4.23 20.90
CA PRO A 185 -22.25 3.09 20.73
C PRO A 185 -22.57 2.39 19.40
N ASN A 186 -21.53 1.97 18.67
CA ASN A 186 -21.59 1.29 17.38
C ASN A 186 -22.03 2.11 16.15
N ASP A 187 -22.14 3.44 16.25
CA ASP A 187 -22.43 4.29 15.10
C ASP A 187 -21.23 4.44 14.12
N VAL A 188 -20.03 4.02 14.52
CA VAL A 188 -18.83 4.06 13.64
C VAL A 188 -18.99 3.14 12.44
N LYS A 189 -18.70 3.68 11.24
CA LYS A 189 -18.78 2.94 9.99
C LYS A 189 -17.85 1.72 10.02
N PRO A 190 -18.28 0.54 9.50
CA PRO A 190 -17.46 -0.66 9.47
C PRO A 190 -16.06 -0.45 8.86
N ASN A 191 -15.96 0.35 7.80
CA ASN A 191 -14.69 0.64 7.14
C ASN A 191 -13.71 1.39 8.06
N GLU A 192 -14.19 2.28 8.91
CA GLU A 192 -13.35 3.03 9.87
C GLU A 192 -12.87 2.11 10.99
N LYS A 193 -13.70 1.15 11.42
CA LYS A 193 -13.29 0.08 12.34
C LYS A 193 -12.18 -0.81 11.74
N VAL A 194 -12.28 -1.14 10.45
CA VAL A 194 -11.23 -1.90 9.73
C VAL A 194 -9.94 -1.08 9.61
N GLU A 195 -10.02 0.21 9.29
CA GLU A 195 -8.84 1.11 9.28
C GLU A 195 -8.15 1.16 10.65
N ASN A 196 -8.94 1.25 11.73
CA ASN A 196 -8.40 1.21 13.09
C ASN A 196 -7.74 -0.14 13.42
N ALA A 197 -8.36 -1.25 13.03
CA ALA A 197 -7.78 -2.58 13.20
C ALA A 197 -6.43 -2.71 12.47
N ILE A 198 -6.30 -2.16 11.26
CA ILE A 198 -5.01 -2.10 10.55
C ILE A 198 -3.97 -1.31 11.36
N HIS A 199 -4.35 -0.18 11.96
CA HIS A 199 -3.46 0.62 12.79
C HIS A 199 -2.99 -0.16 14.02
N LEU A 200 -3.91 -0.81 14.74
CA LEU A 200 -3.60 -1.61 15.93
C LEU A 200 -2.68 -2.79 15.60
N ILE A 201 -2.93 -3.49 14.50
CA ILE A 201 -2.06 -4.60 14.06
C ILE A 201 -0.66 -4.08 13.75
N LYS A 202 -0.54 -2.94 13.07
CA LYS A 202 0.77 -2.34 12.76
C LYS A 202 1.52 -1.91 14.01
N ASP A 203 0.84 -1.26 14.94
CA ASP A 203 1.43 -0.78 16.19
C ASP A 203 1.97 -1.96 17.02
N ALA A 204 1.14 -2.99 17.22
CA ALA A 204 1.54 -4.21 17.91
C ALA A 204 2.75 -4.91 17.28
N TYR A 205 2.91 -4.77 15.97
CA TYR A 205 3.95 -5.45 15.20
C TYR A 205 5.20 -4.60 14.94
N SER A 206 5.12 -3.28 15.15
CA SER A 206 6.28 -2.39 15.03
C SER A 206 7.35 -2.62 16.11
N GLN A 207 7.00 -3.34 17.17
CA GLN A 207 7.85 -3.59 18.34
C GLN A 207 8.40 -5.02 18.45
N GLN A 208 8.19 -5.88 17.45
CA GLN A 208 8.65 -7.28 17.48
C GLN A 208 9.65 -7.58 16.35
N ASP A 209 10.82 -8.13 16.71
CA ASP A 209 11.88 -8.59 15.78
C ASP A 209 11.61 -10.00 15.20
N ASP A 210 10.36 -10.48 15.22
CA ASP A 210 10.02 -11.83 14.76
C ASP A 210 9.72 -11.85 13.24
N ASN A 211 10.71 -12.23 12.44
CA ASN A 211 10.63 -12.16 10.97
C ASN A 211 9.48 -13.01 10.37
N ASP A 212 9.11 -14.14 10.98
CA ASP A 212 8.10 -15.05 10.42
C ASP A 212 6.68 -14.50 10.57
N LYS A 213 6.38 -13.96 11.74
CA LYS A 213 5.09 -13.32 12.01
C LYS A 213 4.95 -11.99 11.24
N THR A 214 6.07 -11.31 10.92
CA THR A 214 6.08 -10.09 10.08
C THR A 214 5.40 -10.32 8.74
N LEU A 215 5.76 -11.41 8.05
CA LEU A 215 5.18 -11.73 6.75
C LEU A 215 3.68 -12.03 6.85
N PHE A 216 3.27 -12.82 7.85
CA PHE A 216 1.86 -13.14 8.08
C PHE A 216 1.02 -11.87 8.26
N PHE A 217 1.41 -10.97 9.17
CA PHE A 217 0.67 -9.74 9.41
C PHE A 217 0.71 -8.78 8.23
N SER A 218 1.80 -8.75 7.45
CA SER A 218 1.86 -7.97 6.21
C SER A 218 0.77 -8.39 5.21
N VAL A 219 0.55 -9.70 5.07
CA VAL A 219 -0.49 -10.27 4.19
C VAL A 219 -1.88 -9.95 4.73
N ILE A 220 -2.11 -10.11 6.03
CA ILE A 220 -3.40 -9.77 6.66
C ILE A 220 -3.73 -8.29 6.47
N ILE A 221 -2.77 -7.39 6.73
CA ILE A 221 -2.93 -5.95 6.51
C ILE A 221 -3.25 -5.65 5.05
N GLU A 222 -2.58 -6.30 4.10
CA GLU A 222 -2.87 -6.14 2.67
C GLU A 222 -4.30 -6.61 2.34
N GLN A 223 -4.73 -7.77 2.85
CA GLN A 223 -6.11 -8.25 2.66
C GLN A 223 -7.13 -7.26 3.22
N LEU A 224 -6.93 -6.71 4.42
CA LEU A 224 -7.83 -5.70 5.00
C LEU A 224 -7.86 -4.43 4.14
N LYS A 225 -6.72 -3.93 3.66
CA LYS A 225 -6.68 -2.78 2.74
C LYS A 225 -7.44 -3.06 1.43
N LEU A 226 -7.35 -4.27 0.91
CA LEU A 226 -8.07 -4.68 -0.30
C LEU A 226 -9.59 -4.66 -0.09
N THR A 227 -10.09 -4.98 1.11
CA THR A 227 -11.54 -4.86 1.41
C THR A 227 -12.04 -3.41 1.38
N LEU A 228 -11.17 -2.45 1.70
CA LEU A 228 -11.50 -1.01 1.74
C LEU A 228 -11.43 -0.35 0.35
N SER A 229 -10.72 -0.96 -0.60
CA SER A 229 -10.47 -0.37 -1.91
C SER A 229 -11.38 -0.96 -2.99
N SER A 230 -11.93 -0.10 -3.85
CA SER A 230 -12.60 -0.53 -5.08
C SER A 230 -11.64 -1.02 -6.16
N LYS A 231 -10.38 -0.59 -6.10
CA LYS A 231 -9.31 -0.99 -7.02
C LYS A 231 -8.23 -1.75 -6.26
N HIS A 232 -8.14 -3.04 -6.53
CA HIS A 232 -7.15 -3.89 -5.88
C HIS A 232 -5.74 -3.63 -6.43
N ILE A 233 -4.85 -3.19 -5.55
CA ILE A 233 -3.42 -3.03 -5.81
C ILE A 233 -2.71 -4.02 -4.89
N TYR A 234 -1.90 -4.90 -5.49
CA TYR A 234 -1.22 -5.98 -4.79
C TYR A 234 0.28 -5.66 -4.64
N SER A 235 0.87 -6.07 -3.53
CA SER A 235 2.32 -6.02 -3.34
C SER A 235 3.04 -7.01 -4.26
N THR A 236 4.33 -6.78 -4.49
CA THR A 236 5.16 -7.69 -5.31
C THR A 236 5.25 -9.07 -4.65
N GLU A 237 5.43 -9.09 -3.34
CA GLU A 237 5.53 -10.29 -2.51
C GLU A 237 4.25 -11.11 -2.60
N PHE A 238 3.09 -10.47 -2.44
CA PHE A 238 1.79 -11.14 -2.55
C PHE A 238 1.51 -11.61 -3.98
N LEU A 239 1.92 -10.86 -5.00
CA LEU A 239 1.83 -11.31 -6.40
C LEU A 239 2.68 -12.54 -6.67
N LEU A 240 3.91 -12.60 -6.14
CA LEU A 240 4.77 -13.78 -6.26
C LEU A 240 4.18 -14.99 -5.53
N LEU A 241 3.63 -14.79 -4.34
CA LEU A 241 2.92 -15.85 -3.60
C LEU A 241 1.70 -16.35 -4.37
N ALA A 242 0.87 -15.43 -4.86
CA ALA A 242 -0.31 -15.76 -5.65
C ALA A 242 0.05 -16.48 -6.97
N ALA A 243 1.13 -16.07 -7.63
CA ALA A 243 1.63 -16.73 -8.83
C ALA A 243 2.09 -18.16 -8.52
N LYS A 244 2.91 -18.36 -7.47
CA LYS A 244 3.31 -19.71 -7.01
C LYS A 244 2.10 -20.59 -6.71
N PHE A 245 1.15 -20.07 -5.94
CA PHE A 245 -0.06 -20.81 -5.59
C PHE A 245 -0.88 -21.17 -6.84
N TYR A 246 -1.03 -20.23 -7.78
CA TYR A 246 -1.74 -20.45 -9.04
C TYR A 246 -1.08 -21.51 -9.92
N PHE A 247 0.25 -21.46 -10.10
CA PHE A 247 0.97 -22.38 -10.99
C PHE A 247 1.11 -23.79 -10.39
N CYS A 248 1.24 -23.92 -9.07
CA CYS A 248 1.32 -25.22 -8.41
C CYS A 248 -0.06 -25.86 -8.21
N TYR A 249 -1.08 -25.06 -7.86
CA TYR A 249 -2.41 -25.56 -7.46
C TYR A 249 -3.56 -24.76 -8.10
N PRO A 250 -3.74 -24.79 -9.45
CA PRO A 250 -4.70 -23.94 -10.15
C PRO A 250 -6.16 -24.10 -9.68
N ALA A 251 -6.56 -25.33 -9.35
CA ALA A 251 -7.92 -25.64 -8.90
C ALA A 251 -8.19 -25.06 -7.51
N ALA A 252 -7.27 -25.27 -6.56
CA ALA A 252 -7.36 -24.71 -5.21
C ALA A 252 -7.34 -23.17 -5.26
N TYR A 253 -6.48 -22.58 -6.10
CA TYR A 253 -6.45 -21.14 -6.32
C TYR A 253 -7.80 -20.61 -6.80
N SER A 254 -8.41 -21.27 -7.77
CA SER A 254 -9.70 -20.89 -8.33
C SER A 254 -10.82 -21.01 -7.29
N PHE A 255 -10.82 -22.09 -6.50
CA PHE A 255 -11.77 -22.30 -5.41
C PHE A 255 -11.67 -21.18 -4.36
N ILE A 256 -10.48 -20.93 -3.80
CA ILE A 256 -10.26 -19.91 -2.76
C ILE A 256 -10.61 -18.51 -3.27
N ARG A 257 -10.25 -18.21 -4.53
CA ARG A 257 -10.62 -16.93 -5.13
C ARG A 257 -12.14 -16.79 -5.29
N SER A 258 -12.81 -17.86 -5.74
CA SER A 258 -14.27 -17.84 -5.95
C SER A 258 -15.07 -17.78 -4.65
N SER A 259 -14.55 -18.35 -3.56
CA SER A 259 -15.18 -18.30 -2.24
C SER A 259 -15.10 -16.92 -1.58
N LYS A 260 -14.30 -16.00 -2.14
CA LYS A 260 -14.05 -14.65 -1.61
C LYS A 260 -13.46 -14.63 -0.19
N ILE A 261 -12.94 -15.77 0.29
CA ILE A 261 -12.24 -15.87 1.57
C ILE A 261 -10.95 -15.04 1.52
N LEU A 262 -10.24 -15.09 0.39
CA LEU A 262 -9.07 -14.25 0.11
C LEU A 262 -9.29 -13.45 -1.17
N ILE A 263 -8.86 -12.18 -1.13
CA ILE A 263 -8.86 -11.30 -2.30
C ILE A 263 -7.59 -11.59 -3.10
N LEU A 264 -7.70 -12.56 -4.01
CA LEU A 264 -6.60 -13.01 -4.86
C LEU A 264 -6.63 -12.32 -6.25
N PRO A 265 -5.45 -12.06 -6.85
CA PRO A 265 -5.36 -11.56 -8.22
C PRO A 265 -6.13 -12.40 -9.23
N HIS A 266 -6.57 -11.79 -10.33
CA HIS A 266 -7.18 -12.59 -11.39
C HIS A 266 -6.11 -13.45 -12.10
N PRO A 267 -6.38 -14.73 -12.45
CA PRO A 267 -5.44 -15.57 -13.20
C PRO A 267 -4.93 -14.92 -14.51
N VAL A 268 -5.77 -14.13 -15.17
CA VAL A 268 -5.37 -13.35 -16.37
C VAL A 268 -4.27 -12.36 -16.05
N TYR A 269 -4.33 -11.69 -14.90
CA TYR A 269 -3.30 -10.74 -14.48
C TYR A 269 -1.98 -11.46 -14.19
N ILE A 270 -2.03 -12.59 -13.46
CA ILE A 270 -0.84 -13.44 -13.21
C ILE A 270 -0.22 -13.91 -14.52
N LYS A 271 -1.03 -14.42 -15.46
CA LYS A 271 -0.57 -14.83 -16.79
C LYS A 271 0.03 -13.68 -17.58
N LYS A 272 -0.55 -12.48 -17.49
CA LYS A 272 -0.03 -11.28 -18.16
C LYS A 272 1.35 -10.91 -17.64
N LEU A 273 1.56 -10.95 -16.32
CA LEU A 273 2.87 -10.73 -15.70
C LEU A 273 3.87 -11.80 -16.14
N SER A 274 3.46 -13.07 -16.15
CA SER A 274 4.30 -14.18 -16.60
C SER A 274 4.66 -14.09 -18.08
N ASN A 275 3.79 -13.57 -18.95
CA ASN A 275 4.10 -13.40 -20.38
C ASN A 275 5.26 -12.44 -20.66
N ALA A 276 5.56 -11.50 -19.74
CA ALA A 276 6.74 -10.64 -19.85
C ALA A 276 8.05 -11.44 -19.68
N LEU A 277 7.98 -12.58 -18.97
CA LEU A 277 9.08 -13.50 -18.76
C LEU A 277 9.10 -14.53 -19.89
N LYS A 278 9.83 -14.22 -20.97
CA LYS A 278 10.11 -15.21 -22.02
C LYS A 278 10.94 -16.35 -21.41
N GLY A 279 10.51 -17.60 -21.58
CA GLY A 279 11.20 -18.79 -21.09
C GLY A 279 12.54 -19.07 -21.82
N PRO A 280 13.22 -20.18 -21.53
CA PRO A 280 14.56 -20.52 -22.08
C PRO A 280 14.53 -20.94 -23.57
N SER A 281 13.69 -20.28 -24.40
CA SER A 281 13.63 -20.49 -25.84
C SER A 281 14.90 -19.94 -26.46
N SER A 282 15.80 -20.86 -26.86
CA SER A 282 17.13 -20.62 -27.43
C SER A 282 18.08 -19.76 -26.59
N VAL A 283 19.37 -19.87 -26.89
CA VAL A 283 20.49 -19.21 -26.18
C VAL A 283 20.49 -17.68 -26.35
N SER A 284 19.59 -17.11 -27.16
CA SER A 284 19.55 -15.66 -27.47
C SER A 284 18.52 -14.87 -26.65
N ASN A 285 17.90 -15.46 -25.63
CA ASN A 285 16.92 -14.75 -24.81
C ASN A 285 17.60 -13.94 -23.67
N ASN A 286 17.80 -12.65 -23.92
CA ASN A 286 18.41 -11.72 -22.96
C ASN A 286 17.77 -11.75 -21.56
N ASN A 287 16.44 -11.90 -21.46
CA ASN A 287 15.77 -11.93 -20.15
C ASN A 287 16.14 -13.17 -19.34
N HIS A 288 16.32 -14.31 -20.02
CA HIS A 288 16.72 -15.57 -19.36
C HIS A 288 18.20 -15.54 -18.97
N ILE A 289 19.07 -14.99 -19.83
CA ILE A 289 20.48 -14.77 -19.50
C ILE A 289 20.62 -13.87 -18.26
N MET A 290 19.90 -12.74 -18.23
CA MET A 290 19.89 -11.86 -17.05
C MET A 290 19.39 -12.57 -15.79
N TYR A 291 18.40 -13.47 -15.92
CA TYR A 291 17.95 -14.29 -14.81
C TYR A 291 19.05 -15.25 -14.32
N LEU A 292 19.73 -15.97 -15.23
CA LEU A 292 20.82 -16.87 -14.89
C LEU A 292 21.99 -16.13 -14.23
N GLN A 293 22.34 -14.94 -14.72
CA GLN A 293 23.38 -14.09 -14.11
C GLN A 293 23.01 -13.70 -12.68
N LYS A 294 21.79 -13.19 -12.45
CA LYS A 294 21.31 -12.87 -11.09
C LYS A 294 21.25 -14.09 -10.19
N ARG A 295 20.89 -15.26 -10.72
CA ARG A 295 20.91 -16.51 -9.96
C ARG A 295 22.33 -16.88 -9.57
N ASN A 296 23.28 -16.77 -10.48
CA ASN A 296 24.69 -17.06 -10.20
C ASN A 296 25.29 -16.13 -9.14
N GLU A 297 24.85 -14.87 -9.06
CA GLU A 297 25.26 -13.93 -8.01
C GLU A 297 24.81 -14.37 -6.61
N MET A 298 23.70 -15.11 -6.52
CA MET A 298 23.17 -15.65 -5.26
C MET A 298 23.85 -16.96 -4.83
N LEU A 299 24.68 -17.56 -5.69
CA LEU A 299 25.38 -18.81 -5.41
C LEU A 299 26.75 -18.56 -4.80
N SER A 300 27.11 -19.38 -3.81
CA SER A 300 28.46 -19.41 -3.23
C SER A 300 29.47 -19.91 -4.26
N PRO A 301 30.76 -19.55 -4.18
CA PRO A 301 31.75 -19.92 -5.20
C PRO A 301 31.82 -21.41 -5.56
N HIS A 302 31.66 -22.30 -4.56
CA HIS A 302 31.65 -23.74 -4.77
C HIS A 302 30.37 -24.23 -5.49
N GLU A 303 29.22 -23.59 -5.27
CA GLU A 303 27.95 -23.94 -5.92
C GLU A 303 27.91 -23.53 -7.40
N LYS A 304 28.87 -22.73 -7.86
CA LYS A 304 29.02 -22.33 -9.28
C LYS A 304 29.68 -23.41 -10.13
N LEU A 305 30.26 -24.44 -9.50
CA LEU A 305 30.76 -25.61 -10.19
C LEU A 305 29.59 -26.54 -10.53
N ILE A 306 29.28 -26.62 -11.81
CA ILE A 306 28.08 -27.27 -12.33
C ILE A 306 28.41 -28.40 -13.30
N CYS A 307 27.47 -29.32 -13.45
CA CYS A 307 27.41 -30.26 -14.56
C CYS A 307 26.27 -29.89 -15.50
N LEU A 308 26.52 -30.06 -16.81
CA LEU A 308 25.56 -29.81 -17.88
C LEU A 308 24.97 -31.15 -18.34
N LEU A 309 23.69 -31.34 -18.08
CA LEU A 309 22.90 -32.48 -18.51
C LEU A 309 22.31 -32.20 -19.89
N ILE A 310 22.41 -33.18 -20.79
CA ILE A 310 21.95 -33.13 -22.17
C ILE A 310 20.96 -34.28 -22.37
N ASP A 311 19.70 -33.96 -22.66
CA ASP A 311 18.64 -34.96 -22.82
C ASP A 311 17.62 -34.57 -23.89
N GLU A 312 16.96 -35.56 -24.49
CA GLU A 312 15.98 -35.39 -25.56
C GLU A 312 14.56 -35.65 -25.06
N ILE A 313 13.67 -34.67 -25.26
CA ILE A 313 12.25 -34.78 -24.90
C ILE A 313 11.42 -34.99 -26.17
N TYR A 314 10.77 -36.13 -26.31
CA TYR A 314 9.83 -36.39 -27.40
C TYR A 314 8.56 -35.54 -27.23
N VAL A 315 8.15 -34.87 -28.31
CA VAL A 315 6.94 -34.04 -28.35
C VAL A 315 6.07 -34.39 -29.54
N ASN A 316 4.76 -34.25 -29.38
CA ASN A 316 3.83 -34.42 -30.48
C ASN A 316 4.03 -33.29 -31.51
N PRO A 317 4.32 -33.61 -32.79
CA PRO A 317 4.47 -32.60 -33.82
C PRO A 317 3.19 -31.79 -33.98
N GLY A 318 3.30 -30.46 -33.93
CA GLY A 318 2.16 -29.57 -34.06
C GLY A 318 2.59 -28.12 -34.20
N LEU A 319 1.82 -27.34 -34.96
CA LEU A 319 2.01 -25.90 -35.07
C LEU A 319 0.89 -25.18 -34.34
N ASN A 320 1.27 -24.25 -33.46
CA ASN A 320 0.33 -23.43 -32.72
C ASN A 320 0.58 -21.95 -33.02
N TYR A 321 -0.44 -21.24 -33.50
CA TYR A 321 -0.35 -19.80 -33.67
C TYR A 321 -0.88 -19.10 -32.41
N LYS A 322 -0.01 -18.33 -31.74
CA LYS A 322 -0.38 -17.61 -30.51
C LYS A 322 0.31 -16.25 -30.45
N GLY A 323 -0.49 -15.19 -30.30
CA GLY A 323 0.01 -13.83 -30.08
C GLY A 323 0.91 -13.32 -31.22
N GLY A 324 0.55 -13.59 -32.47
CA GLY A 324 1.34 -13.16 -33.63
C GLY A 324 2.50 -14.08 -34.01
N LYS A 325 2.75 -15.15 -33.24
CA LYS A 325 3.89 -16.05 -33.45
C LYS A 325 3.45 -17.49 -33.72
N LEU A 326 4.14 -18.13 -34.65
CA LEU A 326 4.00 -19.55 -34.93
C LEU A 326 4.97 -20.33 -34.03
N LEU A 327 4.44 -21.21 -33.20
CA LEU A 327 5.19 -22.07 -32.26
C LEU A 327 5.17 -23.53 -32.74
N GLY A 328 6.17 -24.31 -32.33
CA GLY A 328 6.27 -25.74 -32.65
C GLY A 328 7.10 -26.06 -33.91
N LYS A 329 7.74 -25.05 -34.50
CA LYS A 329 8.69 -25.23 -35.60
C LYS A 329 10.06 -25.65 -35.06
N ALA A 330 10.72 -26.57 -35.75
CA ALA A 330 12.10 -26.96 -35.46
C ALA A 330 13.09 -25.83 -35.82
N GLU A 331 14.22 -25.76 -35.11
CA GLU A 331 15.30 -24.81 -35.41
C GLU A 331 16.18 -25.27 -36.57
N ASN A 332 16.38 -26.59 -36.71
CA ASN A 332 17.24 -27.16 -37.75
C ASN A 332 16.52 -27.43 -39.08
N ALA A 333 15.20 -27.34 -39.12
CA ALA A 333 14.41 -27.62 -40.32
C ALA A 333 13.19 -26.73 -40.43
N ASN A 334 12.74 -26.47 -41.66
CA ASN A 334 11.47 -25.78 -41.92
C ASN A 334 10.25 -26.70 -41.71
N GLN A 335 10.20 -27.44 -40.60
CA GLN A 335 9.21 -28.46 -40.28
C GLN A 335 8.77 -28.38 -38.82
N GLN A 336 7.72 -29.14 -38.47
CA GLN A 336 7.31 -29.33 -37.08
C GLN A 336 8.39 -30.09 -36.30
N ALA A 337 8.72 -29.59 -35.12
CA ALA A 337 9.60 -30.30 -34.20
C ALA A 337 8.93 -31.58 -33.69
N ASN A 338 9.68 -32.67 -33.60
CA ASN A 338 9.26 -33.92 -32.96
C ASN A 338 10.01 -34.17 -31.65
N THR A 339 11.10 -33.44 -31.40
CA THR A 339 11.85 -33.52 -30.16
C THR A 339 12.23 -32.12 -29.68
N ILE A 340 12.51 -31.99 -28.39
CA ILE A 340 13.11 -30.81 -27.79
C ILE A 340 14.41 -31.26 -27.13
N GLN A 341 15.53 -30.76 -27.64
CA GLN A 341 16.82 -30.94 -27.00
C GLN A 341 16.89 -30.02 -25.78
N ALA A 342 17.00 -30.63 -24.61
CA ALA A 342 17.08 -29.95 -23.34
C ALA A 342 18.51 -29.90 -22.81
N PHE A 343 18.87 -28.73 -22.29
CA PHE A 343 20.11 -28.51 -21.55
C PHE A 343 19.74 -28.04 -20.15
N MET A 344 20.17 -28.80 -19.15
CA MET A 344 19.91 -28.52 -17.74
C MET A 344 21.23 -28.45 -16.98
N ILE A 345 21.38 -27.49 -16.09
CA ILE A 345 22.52 -27.43 -15.17
C ILE A 345 22.14 -28.00 -13.81
N THR A 346 23.09 -28.66 -13.17
CA THR A 346 23.01 -29.05 -11.76
C THR A 346 24.28 -28.61 -11.05
N SER A 347 24.13 -27.98 -9.89
CA SER A 347 25.25 -27.73 -8.98
C SER A 347 25.76 -29.04 -8.41
N LEU A 348 27.08 -29.16 -8.27
CA LEU A 348 27.69 -30.32 -7.59
C LEU A 348 27.59 -30.24 -6.07
N PHE A 349 27.52 -29.04 -5.52
CA PHE A 349 27.60 -28.80 -4.09
C PHE A 349 26.31 -28.23 -3.50
N SER A 350 25.23 -28.17 -4.28
CA SER A 350 23.92 -27.74 -3.78
C SER A 350 22.77 -28.36 -4.56
N LYS A 351 21.55 -28.16 -4.07
CA LYS A 351 20.32 -28.62 -4.74
C LYS A 351 19.93 -27.76 -5.94
N TYR A 352 20.75 -26.78 -6.31
CA TYR A 352 20.47 -25.88 -7.41
C TYR A 352 20.49 -26.64 -8.74
N LYS A 353 19.38 -26.53 -9.47
CA LYS A 353 19.19 -27.08 -10.80
C LYS A 353 18.32 -26.14 -11.62
N GLU A 354 18.62 -26.01 -12.90
CA GLU A 354 17.91 -25.07 -13.77
C GLU A 354 17.95 -25.51 -15.23
N ILE A 355 16.86 -25.29 -15.96
CA ILE A 355 16.84 -25.49 -17.42
C ILE A 355 17.42 -24.24 -18.07
N VAL A 356 18.50 -24.40 -18.84
CA VAL A 356 19.25 -23.27 -19.40
C VAL A 356 19.01 -23.06 -20.88
N ALA A 357 18.65 -24.12 -21.61
CA ALA A 357 18.23 -24.00 -23.01
C ALA A 357 17.30 -25.14 -23.42
N LEU A 358 16.33 -24.81 -24.26
CA LEU A 358 15.45 -25.75 -24.94
C LEU A 358 15.46 -25.45 -26.43
N PHE A 359 15.87 -26.43 -27.24
CA PHE A 359 15.91 -26.32 -28.70
C PHE A 359 14.89 -27.28 -29.32
N PRO A 360 13.83 -26.78 -29.98
CA PRO A 360 12.92 -27.64 -30.72
C PRO A 360 13.61 -28.16 -31.99
N MET A 361 13.66 -29.48 -32.17
CA MET A 361 14.43 -30.16 -33.21
C MET A 361 13.57 -31.10 -34.05
N LYS A 362 14.04 -31.34 -35.27
CA LYS A 362 13.53 -32.37 -36.17
C LYS A 362 14.68 -33.27 -36.62
N ASN A 363 14.65 -34.54 -36.23
CA ASN A 363 15.68 -35.53 -36.62
C ASN A 363 17.11 -35.02 -36.37
N GLN A 364 17.41 -34.71 -35.10
CA GLN A 364 18.66 -34.09 -34.72
C GLN A 364 19.89 -34.92 -35.12
N THR A 365 20.91 -34.23 -35.66
CA THR A 365 22.20 -34.84 -35.96
C THR A 365 23.22 -34.60 -34.84
N ALA A 366 24.33 -35.34 -34.86
CA ALA A 366 25.42 -35.13 -33.91
C ALA A 366 26.07 -33.74 -34.08
N ASP A 367 26.12 -33.23 -35.31
CA ASP A 367 26.67 -31.90 -35.61
C ASP A 367 25.76 -30.77 -35.09
N ASP A 368 24.44 -30.93 -35.24
CA ASP A 368 23.46 -30.02 -34.64
C ASP A 368 23.66 -29.94 -33.12
N LEU A 369 23.78 -31.10 -32.46
CA LEU A 369 23.96 -31.20 -31.01
C LEU A 369 25.31 -30.61 -30.56
N TYR A 370 26.37 -30.86 -31.33
CA TYR A 370 27.70 -30.28 -31.09
C TYR A 370 27.64 -28.75 -31.13
N CYS A 371 27.05 -28.18 -32.18
CA CYS A 371 26.89 -26.74 -32.34
C CYS A 371 26.05 -26.12 -31.21
N GLN A 372 24.97 -26.77 -30.79
CA GLN A 372 24.14 -26.32 -29.67
C GLN A 372 24.89 -26.37 -28.34
N THR A 373 25.63 -27.45 -28.09
CA THR A 373 26.41 -27.64 -26.86
C THR A 373 27.44 -26.53 -26.72
N LEU A 374 28.17 -26.18 -27.78
CA LEU A 374 29.11 -25.05 -27.76
C LEU A 374 28.44 -23.71 -27.47
N LYS A 375 27.27 -23.44 -28.09
CA LYS A 375 26.50 -22.22 -27.81
C LYS A 375 26.08 -22.13 -26.35
N VAL A 376 25.62 -23.23 -25.77
CA VAL A 376 25.22 -23.30 -24.36
C VAL A 376 26.42 -23.12 -23.43
N LEU A 377 27.56 -23.76 -23.73
CA LEU A 377 28.81 -23.57 -22.98
C LEU A 377 29.26 -22.10 -22.99
N GLN A 378 29.18 -21.42 -24.14
CA GLN A 378 29.51 -20.01 -24.25
C GLN A 378 28.59 -19.16 -23.36
N MET A 379 27.27 -19.35 -23.47
CA MET A 379 26.30 -18.62 -22.66
C MET A 379 26.49 -18.83 -21.15
N LEU A 380 26.79 -20.06 -20.73
CA LEU A 380 27.05 -20.37 -19.32
C LEU A 380 28.33 -19.69 -18.83
N ASN A 381 29.37 -19.64 -19.65
CA ASN A 381 30.59 -18.88 -19.36
C ASN A 381 30.31 -17.37 -19.24
N ASP A 382 29.50 -16.80 -20.14
CA ASP A 382 29.09 -15.38 -20.08
C ASP A 382 28.24 -15.09 -18.82
N CYS A 383 27.55 -16.11 -18.30
CA CYS A 383 26.85 -16.06 -17.02
C CYS A 383 27.75 -16.34 -15.79
N LYS A 384 29.05 -16.57 -15.99
CA LYS A 384 30.08 -16.89 -14.97
C LYS A 384 29.83 -18.20 -14.22
N TYR A 385 29.27 -19.21 -14.90
CA TYR A 385 29.22 -20.58 -14.39
C TYR A 385 30.48 -21.35 -14.79
N ASN A 386 30.89 -22.32 -13.96
CA ASN A 386 32.03 -23.19 -14.23
C ASN A 386 31.53 -24.59 -14.55
N VAL A 387 31.55 -24.97 -15.83
CA VAL A 387 31.08 -26.28 -16.28
C VAL A 387 32.19 -27.31 -16.15
N LEU A 388 32.03 -28.25 -15.21
CA LEU A 388 32.97 -29.33 -14.97
C LEU A 388 32.72 -30.51 -15.92
N CYS A 389 31.46 -30.91 -16.09
CA CYS A 389 31.13 -32.14 -16.78
C CYS A 389 29.93 -32.02 -17.72
N LEU A 390 29.99 -32.71 -18.85
CA LEU A 390 28.87 -32.98 -19.74
C LEU A 390 28.34 -34.38 -19.45
N ILE A 391 27.04 -34.49 -19.20
CA ILE A 391 26.38 -35.77 -18.95
C ILE A 391 25.30 -35.98 -20.00
N SER A 392 25.30 -37.12 -20.66
CA SER A 392 24.28 -37.52 -21.64
C SER A 392 23.99 -39.01 -21.57
N ASP A 393 22.97 -39.49 -22.27
CA ASP A 393 22.78 -40.92 -22.48
C ASP A 393 23.86 -41.51 -23.42
N ASN A 394 23.93 -42.83 -23.53
CA ASN A 394 24.88 -43.52 -24.43
C ASN A 394 24.29 -43.80 -25.83
N ASN A 395 23.40 -42.93 -26.33
CA ASN A 395 22.88 -43.08 -27.67
C ASN A 395 23.94 -42.71 -28.73
N ARG A 396 23.69 -43.10 -29.99
CA ARG A 396 24.64 -42.91 -31.09
C ARG A 396 24.94 -41.43 -31.36
N ILE A 397 23.94 -40.55 -31.27
CA ILE A 397 24.08 -39.12 -31.57
C ILE A 397 24.97 -38.46 -30.51
N ASN A 398 24.70 -38.73 -29.23
CA ASN A 398 25.46 -38.22 -28.09
C ASN A 398 26.91 -38.70 -28.09
N ARG A 399 27.13 -40.00 -28.36
CA ARG A 399 28.50 -40.53 -28.56
C ARG A 399 29.23 -39.81 -29.67
N ASN A 400 28.61 -39.69 -30.84
CA ASN A 400 29.23 -39.03 -31.98
C ASN A 400 29.56 -37.56 -31.67
N MET A 401 28.69 -36.86 -30.94
CA MET A 401 28.93 -35.49 -30.49
C MET A 401 30.13 -35.42 -29.53
N PHE A 402 30.23 -36.29 -28.53
CA PHE A 402 31.40 -36.35 -27.64
C PHE A 402 32.68 -36.69 -28.41
N THR A 403 32.63 -37.64 -29.35
CA THR A 403 33.75 -37.97 -30.23
C THR A 403 34.17 -36.77 -31.07
N GLN A 404 33.22 -36.00 -31.61
CA GLN A 404 33.47 -34.77 -32.36
C GLN A 404 34.13 -33.70 -31.48
N MET A 405 33.66 -33.52 -30.24
CA MET A 405 34.31 -32.62 -29.27
C MET A 405 35.75 -33.02 -28.95
N CYS A 406 36.07 -34.32 -29.03
CA CYS A 406 37.41 -34.85 -28.82
C CYS A 406 38.23 -35.02 -30.11
N GLN A 407 37.86 -34.32 -31.19
CA GLN A 407 38.59 -34.35 -32.48
C GLN A 407 38.70 -35.75 -33.10
N GLY A 408 37.68 -36.60 -32.91
CA GLY A 408 37.55 -37.90 -33.56
C GLY A 408 37.90 -39.11 -32.69
N ASN A 409 38.55 -38.93 -31.54
CA ASN A 409 38.80 -40.02 -30.60
C ASN A 409 38.14 -39.72 -29.26
N LEU A 410 37.19 -40.55 -28.80
CA LEU A 410 36.47 -40.31 -27.57
C LEU A 410 37.41 -40.40 -26.35
N LEU A 411 37.63 -39.26 -25.69
CA LEU A 411 38.42 -39.16 -24.47
C LEU A 411 37.51 -38.97 -23.25
N ASN A 412 38.04 -39.24 -22.06
CA ASN A 412 37.31 -39.01 -20.81
C ASN A 412 37.19 -37.52 -20.45
N CYS A 413 38.12 -36.69 -20.93
CA CYS A 413 38.10 -35.25 -20.74
C CYS A 413 38.92 -34.51 -21.81
N ILE A 414 38.60 -33.23 -22.02
CA ILE A 414 39.35 -32.26 -22.82
C ILE A 414 39.58 -30.97 -22.01
N SER A 415 40.40 -30.05 -22.53
CA SER A 415 40.34 -28.65 -22.06
C SER A 415 39.00 -28.04 -22.47
N ASN A 416 38.36 -27.31 -21.56
CA ASN A 416 37.05 -26.71 -21.84
C ASN A 416 37.20 -25.68 -22.99
N PRO A 417 36.38 -25.79 -24.06
CA PRO A 417 36.55 -24.98 -25.28
C PRO A 417 36.31 -23.48 -25.06
N VAL A 418 35.64 -23.10 -23.97
CA VAL A 418 35.35 -21.70 -23.62
C VAL A 418 36.18 -21.23 -22.42
N GLN A 419 36.63 -22.16 -21.56
CA GLN A 419 37.47 -21.88 -20.39
C GLN A 419 38.72 -22.78 -20.41
N PRO A 420 39.73 -22.52 -21.26
CA PRO A 420 40.83 -23.47 -21.50
C PRO A 420 41.61 -23.91 -20.25
N GLU A 421 41.62 -23.07 -19.21
CA GLU A 421 42.24 -23.34 -17.90
C GLU A 421 41.58 -24.51 -17.14
N ASN A 422 40.31 -24.82 -17.47
CA ASN A 422 39.50 -25.82 -16.81
C ASN A 422 39.40 -27.08 -17.68
N LYS A 423 39.36 -28.25 -17.04
CA LYS A 423 39.02 -29.51 -17.72
C LYS A 423 37.51 -29.67 -17.85
N LEU A 424 37.08 -30.21 -18.98
CA LEU A 424 35.70 -30.64 -19.24
C LEU A 424 35.65 -32.15 -19.36
N PHE A 425 34.90 -32.80 -18.46
CA PHE A 425 34.76 -34.25 -18.42
C PHE A 425 33.51 -34.72 -19.16
N PHE A 426 33.59 -35.86 -19.83
CA PHE A 426 32.46 -36.50 -20.51
C PHE A 426 32.00 -37.70 -19.70
N LEU A 427 30.71 -37.73 -19.37
CA LEU A 427 30.10 -38.80 -18.60
C LEU A 427 28.83 -39.29 -19.31
N PHE A 428 28.61 -40.59 -19.22
CA PHE A 428 27.33 -41.19 -19.61
C PHE A 428 26.49 -41.45 -18.36
N ASP A 429 25.18 -41.27 -18.48
CA ASP A 429 24.24 -41.59 -17.40
C ASP A 429 24.40 -43.08 -17.01
N THR A 430 24.82 -43.29 -15.77
CA THR A 430 25.09 -44.62 -15.21
C THR A 430 23.84 -45.50 -15.16
N VAL A 431 22.65 -44.92 -14.97
CA VAL A 431 21.37 -45.66 -15.00
C VAL A 431 21.11 -46.17 -16.41
N HIS A 432 21.41 -45.38 -17.45
CA HIS A 432 21.29 -45.82 -18.84
C HIS A 432 22.31 -46.89 -19.19
N LEU A 433 23.54 -46.80 -18.68
CA LEU A 433 24.54 -47.85 -18.84
C LEU A 433 24.09 -49.18 -18.21
N ILE A 434 23.60 -49.15 -16.97
CA ILE A 434 23.10 -50.36 -16.28
C ILE A 434 21.90 -50.95 -17.02
N LYS A 435 20.93 -50.11 -17.46
CA LYS A 435 19.81 -50.57 -18.30
C LYS A 435 20.30 -51.25 -19.58
N SER A 436 21.34 -50.70 -20.22
CA SER A 436 21.92 -51.27 -21.43
C SER A 436 22.59 -52.63 -21.17
N VAL A 437 23.39 -52.75 -20.10
CA VAL A 437 24.00 -54.02 -19.68
C VAL A 437 22.93 -55.07 -19.43
N ARG A 438 21.90 -54.72 -18.64
CA ARG A 438 20.76 -55.59 -18.36
C ARG A 438 20.05 -56.04 -19.63
N ASN A 439 19.71 -55.12 -20.53
CA ASN A 439 19.01 -55.44 -21.78
C ASN A 439 19.86 -56.32 -22.70
N ASN A 440 21.17 -56.07 -22.78
CA ASN A 440 22.08 -56.92 -23.54
C ASN A 440 22.14 -58.33 -22.97
N TRP A 441 22.20 -58.46 -21.64
CA TRP A 441 22.19 -59.77 -20.98
C TRP A 441 20.88 -60.55 -21.23
N PHE A 442 19.72 -59.90 -21.15
CA PHE A 442 18.44 -60.53 -21.47
C PHE A 442 18.30 -60.94 -22.95
N ASN A 443 18.89 -60.18 -23.87
CA ASN A 443 18.83 -60.47 -25.29
C ASN A 443 19.99 -61.37 -25.79
N GLU A 444 20.85 -61.81 -24.88
CA GLU A 444 21.97 -62.69 -25.19
C GLU A 444 21.43 -64.04 -25.69
N LYS A 445 21.96 -64.51 -26.83
CA LYS A 445 21.43 -65.69 -27.53
C LYS A 445 22.17 -66.97 -27.17
N THR A 446 23.23 -66.88 -26.36
CA THR A 446 23.95 -68.06 -25.88
C THR A 446 23.08 -68.94 -24.99
N LEU A 447 23.37 -70.24 -24.98
CA LEU A 447 22.68 -71.19 -24.10
C LEU A 447 22.87 -70.77 -22.63
N GLY A 448 21.78 -70.50 -21.92
CA GLY A 448 21.81 -69.99 -20.54
C GLY A 448 22.01 -68.47 -20.40
N GLN A 449 22.02 -67.73 -21.53
CA GLN A 449 22.15 -66.27 -21.59
C GLN A 449 23.33 -65.78 -20.76
N VAL A 450 24.54 -66.11 -21.22
CA VAL A 450 25.79 -65.94 -20.46
C VAL A 450 26.42 -64.58 -20.76
N LEU A 451 26.61 -63.77 -19.73
CA LEU A 451 27.38 -62.53 -19.78
C LEU A 451 28.83 -62.81 -19.38
N CYS A 452 29.77 -62.50 -20.29
CA CYS A 452 31.20 -62.56 -20.03
C CYS A 452 31.70 -61.19 -19.59
N PHE A 453 32.43 -61.12 -18.48
CA PHE A 453 32.99 -59.86 -17.98
C PHE A 453 34.36 -60.09 -17.32
N PRO A 454 35.27 -59.10 -17.34
CA PRO A 454 36.55 -59.23 -16.65
C PRO A 454 36.32 -59.33 -15.13
N SER A 455 37.11 -60.16 -14.46
CA SER A 455 37.09 -60.30 -13.01
C SER A 455 37.46 -58.96 -12.36
N PRO A 456 36.75 -58.51 -11.31
CA PRO A 456 37.06 -57.26 -10.62
C PRO A 456 38.51 -57.17 -10.14
N ASP A 457 39.07 -58.29 -9.67
CA ASP A 457 40.42 -58.35 -9.12
C ASP A 457 41.53 -58.48 -10.18
N ASN A 458 41.19 -58.91 -11.40
CA ASN A 458 42.16 -59.13 -12.47
C ASN A 458 41.49 -59.07 -13.84
N SER A 459 41.75 -58.00 -14.59
CA SER A 459 41.18 -57.77 -15.92
C SER A 459 41.58 -58.81 -16.97
N SER A 460 42.64 -59.59 -16.74
CA SER A 460 43.05 -60.70 -17.62
C SER A 460 42.24 -61.99 -17.38
N LYS A 461 41.53 -62.09 -16.25
CA LYS A 461 40.68 -63.24 -15.92
C LYS A 461 39.25 -62.93 -16.33
N ILE A 462 38.63 -63.79 -17.14
CA ILE A 462 37.23 -63.64 -17.56
C ILE A 462 36.34 -64.42 -16.60
N SER A 463 35.31 -63.78 -16.09
CA SER A 463 34.23 -64.34 -15.29
C SER A 463 32.95 -64.47 -16.14
N LEU A 464 32.08 -65.39 -15.75
CA LEU A 464 30.83 -65.69 -16.44
C LEU A 464 29.67 -65.55 -15.46
N ALA A 465 28.58 -64.91 -15.91
CA ALA A 465 27.31 -64.88 -15.19
C ALA A 465 26.21 -65.39 -16.11
N LYS A 466 25.46 -66.43 -15.69
CA LYS A 466 24.33 -66.95 -16.47
C LYS A 466 23.04 -66.37 -15.91
N LEU A 467 22.15 -65.93 -16.80
CA LEU A 467 20.82 -65.52 -16.36
C LEU A 467 20.01 -66.72 -15.84
N GLN A 468 20.34 -67.93 -16.30
CA GLN A 468 19.73 -69.16 -15.80
C GLN A 468 19.95 -69.33 -14.29
N ASP A 469 21.15 -69.00 -13.78
CA ASP A 469 21.45 -69.09 -12.34
C ASP A 469 20.49 -68.21 -11.52
N LEU A 470 20.14 -67.01 -12.03
CA LEU A 470 19.16 -66.13 -11.39
C LEU A 470 17.73 -66.68 -11.47
N LYS A 471 17.35 -67.35 -12.57
CA LYS A 471 16.04 -68.01 -12.72
C LYS A 471 15.93 -69.20 -11.75
N ASP A 472 16.99 -69.99 -11.64
CA ASP A 472 17.05 -71.15 -10.75
C ASP A 472 16.94 -70.71 -9.29
N ILE A 473 17.66 -69.65 -8.88
CA ILE A 473 17.50 -69.04 -7.55
C ILE A 473 16.05 -68.63 -7.31
N TYR A 474 15.44 -67.91 -8.26
CA TYR A 474 14.05 -67.45 -8.13
C TYR A 474 13.04 -68.59 -7.99
N GLU A 475 13.21 -69.69 -8.72
CA GLU A 475 12.36 -70.87 -8.57
C GLU A 475 12.65 -71.66 -7.28
N THR A 476 13.84 -71.54 -6.70
CA THR A 476 14.19 -72.15 -5.41
C THR A 476 13.63 -71.35 -4.22
N GLU A 477 13.41 -70.05 -4.39
CA GLU A 477 12.81 -69.16 -3.39
C GLU A 477 11.27 -69.17 -3.36
N LYS A 478 10.63 -69.66 -4.43
CA LYS A 478 9.19 -69.94 -4.46
C LYS A 478 8.85 -71.21 -3.69
#